data_AF-A0AAN9C0R4-F1
#
_entry.id   AF-A0AAN9C0R4-F1
#
_cell.length_a   1.000
_cell.length_b   1.000
_cell.length_c   1.000
_cell.angle_alpha   90.00
_cell.angle_beta   90.00
_cell.angle_gamma   90.00
#
_symmetry.space_group_name_H-M   'P 1'
#
loop_
_entity.id
_entity.type
_entity.pdbx_description
1 polymer ?
#
loop_
_entity_poly.entity_id
_entity_poly.type
_entity_poly.pdbx_seq_one_letter_code
_entity_poly.pdbx_strand_id
1 'polypeptide(L)'
;MHSTTGERPRLPPEKSRPSSTAASGWVLKIRWPETISNADLWERTCQLPAEELIRKRRWGWIGHTLRKPSTNITRQALRWNPQGKRKRGRPRNTWRRDLEADTRKMGYTWSQIEKMAQDRRLWRAVVGGPYPDRSDGH
;
A
#
# COMPACT_ATOMS: atom_id res chain seq x y z
N MET A 1 9.35 55.75 -42.29
CA MET A 1 8.29 55.19 -41.43
C MET A 1 8.64 53.75 -41.16
N HIS A 2 9.23 53.45 -39.99
CA HIS A 2 9.65 52.11 -39.62
C HIS A 2 8.59 51.51 -38.69
N SER A 3 7.88 50.48 -39.16
CA SER A 3 6.93 49.72 -38.36
C SER A 3 7.68 48.61 -37.63
N THR A 4 7.89 48.77 -36.32
CA THR A 4 8.46 47.75 -35.45
C THR A 4 7.38 46.76 -35.06
N THR A 5 7.44 45.53 -35.59
CA THR A 5 6.63 44.39 -35.16
C THR A 5 7.12 43.92 -33.79
N GLY A 6 6.33 44.17 -32.74
CA GLY A 6 6.60 43.69 -31.39
C GLY A 6 6.35 42.18 -31.28
N GLU A 7 7.41 41.39 -31.12
CA GLU A 7 7.31 39.98 -30.72
C GLU A 7 6.80 39.88 -29.27
N ARG A 8 5.73 39.10 -29.06
CA ARG A 8 5.26 38.71 -27.72
C ARG A 8 6.29 37.79 -27.06
N PRO A 9 6.64 37.98 -25.78
CA PRO A 9 7.53 37.06 -25.08
C PRO A 9 6.86 35.70 -24.91
N ARG A 10 7.54 34.64 -25.36
CA ARG A 10 7.11 33.25 -25.16
C ARG A 10 7.19 32.92 -23.67
N LEU A 11 6.07 32.51 -23.06
CA LEU A 11 6.05 31.99 -21.71
C LEU A 11 6.81 30.64 -21.65
N PRO A 12 7.60 30.38 -20.61
CA PRO A 12 8.30 29.11 -20.45
C PRO A 12 7.29 27.97 -20.21
N PRO A 13 7.58 26.75 -20.69
CA PRO A 13 6.67 25.63 -20.57
C PRO A 13 6.40 25.29 -19.10
N GLU A 14 5.11 25.11 -18.83
CA GLU A 14 4.53 24.74 -17.55
C GLU A 14 5.27 23.53 -16.95
N LYS A 15 5.90 23.73 -15.79
CA LYS A 15 6.64 22.68 -15.07
C LYS A 15 5.63 21.59 -14.69
N SER A 16 5.72 20.46 -15.39
CA SER A 16 4.98 19.25 -15.08
C SER A 16 5.20 18.86 -13.61
N ARG A 17 4.09 18.67 -12.89
CA ARG A 17 4.11 18.33 -11.46
C ARG A 17 4.96 17.08 -11.22
N PRO A 18 5.88 17.09 -10.24
CA PRO A 18 6.74 15.95 -9.97
C PRO A 18 5.93 14.72 -9.55
N SER A 19 6.28 13.57 -10.11
CA SER A 19 5.81 12.27 -9.64
C SER A 19 6.33 11.99 -8.22
N SER A 20 5.67 11.05 -7.53
CA SER A 20 5.96 10.64 -6.15
C SER A 20 7.44 10.39 -5.83
N THR A 21 8.27 10.05 -6.82
CA THR A 21 9.70 9.74 -6.65
C THR A 21 10.56 11.00 -6.53
N ALA A 22 10.15 12.11 -7.14
CA ALA A 22 10.95 13.33 -7.17
C ALA A 22 10.95 14.08 -5.82
N ALA A 23 9.90 13.97 -5.01
CA ALA A 23 9.86 14.60 -3.68
C ALA A 23 10.95 14.07 -2.74
N SER A 24 11.27 12.77 -2.82
CA SER A 24 12.30 12.12 -2.00
C SER A 24 13.72 12.63 -2.32
N GLY A 25 13.99 12.95 -3.60
CA GLY A 25 15.29 13.47 -4.03
C GLY A 25 15.62 14.86 -3.46
N TRP A 26 14.60 15.73 -3.33
CA TRP A 26 14.76 17.05 -2.71
C TRP A 26 15.05 16.98 -1.21
N VAL A 27 14.38 16.08 -0.49
CA VAL A 27 14.58 15.89 0.96
C VAL A 27 15.95 15.26 1.26
N LEU A 28 16.41 14.34 0.39
CA LEU A 28 17.67 13.61 0.57
C LEU A 28 18.87 14.24 -0.17
N LYS A 29 18.70 15.42 -0.77
CA LYS A 29 19.73 16.12 -1.59
C LYS A 29 20.35 15.25 -2.70
N ILE A 30 19.57 14.32 -3.28
CA ILE A 30 20.02 13.44 -4.36
C ILE A 30 19.88 14.19 -5.69
N ARG A 31 20.98 14.31 -6.43
CA ARG A 31 21.00 15.05 -7.70
C ARG A 31 20.33 14.21 -8.80
N TRP A 32 19.66 14.85 -9.75
CA TRP A 32 18.89 14.19 -10.82
C TRP A 32 19.61 13.07 -11.62
N PRO A 33 20.95 13.05 -11.81
CA PRO A 33 21.61 11.90 -12.43
C PRO A 33 21.83 10.70 -11.48
N GLU A 34 21.67 10.86 -10.17
CA GLU A 34 21.82 9.79 -9.19
C GLU A 34 20.47 9.08 -8.97
N THR A 35 20.36 7.87 -9.49
CA THR A 35 19.19 7.01 -9.25
C THR A 35 19.44 6.19 -8.00
N ILE A 36 18.71 6.48 -6.91
CA ILE A 36 18.71 5.68 -5.69
C ILE A 36 17.77 4.48 -5.85
N SER A 37 18.19 3.29 -5.40
CA SER A 37 17.30 2.13 -5.40
C SER A 37 16.21 2.30 -4.34
N ASN A 38 15.06 1.64 -4.52
CA ASN A 38 14.01 1.65 -3.49
C ASN A 38 14.50 1.05 -2.16
N ALA A 39 15.41 0.07 -2.21
CA ALA A 39 15.98 -0.53 -1.00
C ALA A 39 16.78 0.50 -0.19
N ASP A 40 17.69 1.23 -0.84
CA ASP A 40 18.52 2.26 -0.19
C ASP A 40 17.67 3.42 0.34
N LEU A 41 16.58 3.76 -0.37
CA LEU A 41 15.64 4.78 0.07
C LEU A 41 14.94 4.38 1.38
N TRP A 42 14.46 3.14 1.50
CA TRP A 42 13.81 2.64 2.71
C TRP A 42 14.78 2.53 3.88
N GLU A 43 16.03 2.14 3.62
CA GLU A 43 17.09 2.07 4.63
C GLU A 43 17.40 3.47 5.18
N ARG A 44 17.61 4.46 4.30
CA ARG A 44 17.93 5.84 4.70
C ARG A 44 16.78 6.56 5.39
N THR A 45 15.56 6.38 4.90
CA THR A 45 14.37 7.03 5.48
C THR A 45 13.80 6.27 6.67
N CYS A 46 14.28 5.05 6.91
CA CYS A 46 13.73 4.15 7.92
C CYS A 46 12.22 3.89 7.72
N GLN A 47 11.68 4.04 6.50
CA GLN A 47 10.25 3.87 6.22
C GLN A 47 9.94 2.44 5.76
N LEU A 48 8.82 1.90 6.24
CA LEU A 48 8.29 0.63 5.74
C LEU A 48 7.69 0.84 4.34
N PRO A 49 7.91 -0.09 3.39
CA PRO A 49 7.26 -0.06 2.10
C PRO A 49 5.74 0.05 2.24
N ALA A 50 5.12 0.87 1.39
CA ALA A 50 3.67 1.08 1.42
C ALA A 50 2.88 -0.24 1.33
N GLU A 51 3.38 -1.21 0.58
CA GLU A 51 2.80 -2.55 0.46
C GLU A 51 2.73 -3.28 1.80
N GLU A 52 3.76 -3.15 2.64
CA GLU A 52 3.80 -3.78 3.96
C GLU A 52 2.82 -3.13 4.92
N LEU A 53 2.70 -1.79 4.88
CA LEU A 53 1.70 -1.06 5.67
C LEU A 53 0.28 -1.42 5.25
N ILE A 54 0.01 -1.48 3.94
CA ILE A 54 -1.29 -1.88 3.39
C ILE A 54 -1.61 -3.31 3.83
N ARG A 55 -0.63 -4.22 3.75
CA ARG A 55 -0.78 -5.61 4.23
C ARG A 55 -1.08 -5.65 5.73
N LYS A 56 -0.30 -4.99 6.59
CA LYS A 56 -0.55 -4.95 8.05
C LYS A 56 -1.95 -4.46 8.38
N ARG A 57 -2.40 -3.37 7.74
CA ARG A 57 -3.77 -2.84 7.90
C ARG A 57 -4.84 -3.82 7.42
N ARG A 58 -4.62 -4.45 6.27
CA ARG A 58 -5.49 -5.48 5.69
C ARG A 58 -5.70 -6.62 6.68
N TRP A 59 -4.61 -7.17 7.22
CA TRP A 59 -4.64 -8.24 8.21
C TRP A 59 -5.27 -7.80 9.54
N GLY A 60 -5.01 -6.58 9.99
CA GLY A 60 -5.74 -6.00 11.13
C GLY A 60 -7.26 -6.01 10.93
N TRP A 61 -7.73 -5.58 9.76
CA TRP A 61 -9.15 -5.56 9.42
C TRP A 61 -9.76 -6.97 9.27
N ILE A 62 -9.04 -7.92 8.66
CA ILE A 62 -9.48 -9.33 8.54
C ILE A 62 -9.70 -9.93 9.92
N GLY A 63 -8.74 -9.77 10.84
CA GLY A 63 -8.88 -10.29 12.19
C GLY A 63 -10.04 -9.66 12.96
N HIS A 64 -10.30 -8.36 12.76
CA HIS A 64 -11.47 -7.70 13.34
C HIS A 64 -12.78 -8.29 12.80
N THR A 65 -12.87 -8.46 11.48
CA THR A 65 -14.07 -9.00 10.82
C THR A 65 -14.30 -10.48 11.16
N LEU A 66 -13.25 -11.29 11.23
CA LEU A 66 -13.31 -12.70 11.61
C LEU A 66 -13.58 -12.93 13.10
N ARG A 67 -13.60 -11.90 13.95
CA ARG A 67 -14.08 -12.00 15.33
C ARG A 67 -15.55 -11.64 15.49
N LYS A 68 -16.19 -11.12 14.45
CA LYS A 68 -17.65 -10.88 14.46
C LYS A 68 -18.40 -12.20 14.33
N PRO A 69 -19.66 -12.28 14.82
CA PRO A 69 -20.50 -13.46 14.65
C PRO A 69 -20.70 -13.82 13.18
N SER A 70 -21.00 -15.09 12.90
CA SER A 70 -21.25 -15.62 11.54
C SER A 70 -22.42 -14.93 10.82
N THR A 71 -23.38 -14.40 11.56
CA THR A 71 -24.54 -13.65 11.06
C THR A 71 -24.17 -12.25 10.55
N ASN A 72 -22.98 -11.75 10.85
CA ASN A 72 -22.58 -10.41 10.47
C ASN A 72 -22.31 -10.32 8.96
N ILE A 73 -22.97 -9.37 8.29
CA ILE A 73 -22.85 -9.14 6.84
C ILE A 73 -21.40 -8.90 6.41
N THR A 74 -20.62 -8.14 7.20
CA THR A 74 -19.20 -7.87 6.89
C THR A 74 -18.36 -9.15 6.88
N ARG A 75 -18.69 -10.11 7.77
CA ARG A 75 -18.02 -11.41 7.80
C ARG A 75 -18.43 -12.28 6.62
N GLN A 76 -19.71 -12.30 6.27
CA GLN A 76 -20.18 -13.03 5.09
C GLN A 76 -19.57 -12.47 3.79
N ALA A 77 -19.44 -11.14 3.71
CA ALA A 77 -18.82 -10.44 2.58
C ALA A 77 -17.36 -10.87 2.33
N LEU A 78 -16.60 -11.30 3.34
CA LEU A 78 -15.25 -11.84 3.14
C LEU A 78 -15.25 -13.07 2.23
N ARG A 79 -16.29 -13.90 2.30
CA ARG A 79 -16.43 -15.11 1.48
C ARG A 79 -17.15 -14.86 0.17
N TRP A 80 -17.76 -13.68 -0.02
CA TRP A 80 -18.57 -13.40 -1.20
C TRP A 80 -17.73 -13.24 -2.48
N ASN A 81 -18.11 -13.95 -3.55
CA ASN A 81 -17.47 -13.88 -4.86
C ASN A 81 -18.38 -13.11 -5.84
N PRO A 82 -18.14 -11.81 -6.07
CA PRO A 82 -18.99 -11.03 -6.96
C PRO A 82 -18.84 -11.53 -8.40
N GLN A 83 -19.92 -12.07 -8.95
CA GLN A 83 -20.00 -12.53 -10.34
C GLN A 83 -20.15 -11.33 -11.29
N GLY A 84 -19.60 -11.45 -12.50
CA GLY A 84 -19.83 -10.49 -13.59
C GLY A 84 -18.57 -9.84 -14.17
N LYS A 85 -18.75 -9.16 -15.30
CA LYS A 85 -17.70 -8.50 -16.06
C LYS A 85 -17.30 -7.17 -15.42
N ARG A 86 -16.00 -6.95 -15.21
CA ARG A 86 -15.48 -5.70 -14.64
C ARG A 86 -15.54 -4.57 -15.68
N LYS A 87 -15.94 -3.37 -15.24
CA LYS A 87 -15.82 -2.15 -16.05
C LYS A 87 -14.35 -1.73 -16.20
N ARG A 88 -14.02 -1.06 -17.31
CA ARG A 88 -12.69 -0.47 -17.56
C ARG A 88 -12.38 0.61 -16.49
N GLY A 89 -11.12 0.72 -16.08
CA GLY A 89 -10.65 1.70 -15.09
C GLY A 89 -10.61 1.23 -13.63
N ARG A 90 -11.18 0.06 -13.30
CA ARG A 90 -11.08 -0.50 -11.93
C ARG A 90 -9.67 -1.09 -11.68
N PRO A 91 -9.11 -0.98 -10.45
CA PRO A 91 -7.84 -1.63 -10.11
C PRO A 91 -7.80 -3.11 -10.51
N ARG A 92 -6.65 -3.57 -10.99
CA ARG A 92 -6.45 -4.92 -11.55
C ARG A 92 -6.71 -6.01 -10.52
N ASN A 93 -6.32 -5.76 -9.27
CA ASN A 93 -6.49 -6.71 -8.18
C ASN A 93 -7.84 -6.53 -7.47
N THR A 94 -8.37 -7.64 -6.97
CA THR A 94 -9.49 -7.64 -6.03
C THR A 94 -8.98 -7.83 -4.62
N TRP A 95 -9.77 -7.36 -3.65
CA TRP A 95 -9.62 -7.76 -2.25
C TRP A 95 -9.37 -9.27 -2.10
N ARG A 96 -10.17 -10.10 -2.78
CA ARG A 96 -10.02 -11.57 -2.78
C ARG A 96 -8.66 -12.03 -3.30
N ARG A 97 -8.21 -11.53 -4.46
CA ARG A 97 -6.92 -11.93 -5.05
C ARG A 97 -5.75 -11.49 -4.17
N ASP A 98 -5.82 -10.29 -3.62
CA ASP A 98 -4.79 -9.78 -2.70
C ASP A 98 -4.76 -10.61 -1.41
N LEU A 99 -5.92 -10.98 -0.89
CA LEU A 99 -6.04 -11.86 0.27
C LEU A 99 -5.54 -13.28 -0.02
N GLU A 100 -5.91 -13.87 -1.15
CA GLU A 100 -5.41 -15.19 -1.59
C GLU A 100 -3.89 -15.18 -1.80
N ALA A 101 -3.33 -14.09 -2.32
CA ALA A 101 -1.89 -13.93 -2.44
C ALA A 101 -1.22 -13.82 -1.05
N ASP A 102 -1.76 -13.03 -0.14
CA ASP A 102 -1.22 -12.87 1.21
C ASP A 102 -1.30 -14.18 2.03
N THR A 103 -2.43 -14.90 1.94
CA THR A 103 -2.62 -16.20 2.61
C THR A 103 -1.62 -17.23 2.09
N ARG A 104 -1.44 -17.30 0.77
CA ARG A 104 -0.42 -18.14 0.14
C ARG A 104 0.98 -17.77 0.59
N LYS A 105 1.29 -16.47 0.68
CA LYS A 105 2.61 -15.98 1.13
C LYS A 105 2.91 -16.38 2.58
N MET A 106 1.89 -16.48 3.44
CA MET A 106 2.06 -16.90 4.83
C MET A 106 1.94 -18.42 5.04
N GLY A 107 1.55 -19.19 4.03
CA GLY A 107 1.43 -20.64 4.13
C GLY A 107 0.25 -21.12 4.99
N TYR A 108 -0.73 -20.26 5.26
CA TYR A 108 -1.92 -20.63 6.06
C TYR A 108 -3.15 -20.86 5.18
N THR A 109 -3.91 -21.88 5.54
CA THR A 109 -5.26 -22.09 5.00
C THR A 109 -6.24 -21.09 5.62
N TRP A 110 -7.35 -20.84 4.91
CA TRP A 110 -8.41 -19.96 5.42
C TRP A 110 -8.98 -20.43 6.77
N SER A 111 -9.14 -21.74 6.97
CA SER A 111 -9.65 -22.29 8.22
C SER A 111 -8.70 -22.07 9.40
N GLN A 112 -7.38 -22.19 9.17
CA GLN A 112 -6.37 -21.85 10.18
C GLN A 112 -6.45 -20.37 10.57
N ILE A 113 -6.59 -19.48 9.57
CA ILE A 113 -6.74 -18.04 9.81
C ILE A 113 -7.99 -17.72 10.64
N GLU A 114 -9.12 -18.36 10.33
CA GLU A 114 -10.37 -18.18 11.09
C GLU A 114 -10.24 -18.59 12.56
N LYS A 115 -9.52 -19.69 12.83
CA LYS A 115 -9.20 -20.16 14.19
C LYS A 115 -8.24 -19.20 14.89
N MET A 116 -7.12 -18.85 14.23
CA MET A 116 -6.09 -17.98 14.78
C MET A 116 -6.60 -16.57 15.05
N ALA A 117 -7.53 -16.06 14.25
CA ALA A 117 -8.14 -14.75 14.45
C ALA A 117 -8.96 -14.64 15.75
N GLN A 118 -9.43 -15.76 16.32
CA GLN A 118 -10.12 -15.75 17.61
C GLN A 118 -9.16 -15.45 18.77
N ASP A 119 -7.96 -16.00 18.72
CA ASP A 119 -6.92 -15.72 19.69
C ASP A 119 -6.21 -14.41 19.33
N ARG A 120 -6.47 -13.36 20.11
CA ARG A 120 -5.87 -12.03 19.89
C ARG A 120 -4.35 -12.01 20.04
N ARG A 121 -3.78 -12.86 20.91
CA ARG A 121 -2.32 -12.92 21.12
C ARG A 121 -1.67 -13.60 19.93
N LEU A 122 -2.19 -14.75 19.52
CA LEU A 122 -1.74 -15.47 18.34
C LEU A 122 -1.90 -14.62 17.08
N TRP A 123 -3.03 -13.92 16.93
CA TRP A 123 -3.26 -13.02 15.81
C TRP A 123 -2.26 -11.87 15.75
N ARG A 124 -1.93 -11.25 16.89
CA ARG A 124 -0.92 -10.19 16.96
C ARG A 124 0.46 -10.70 16.57
N ALA A 125 0.85 -11.90 17.01
CA ALA A 125 2.12 -12.49 16.63
C ALA A 125 2.21 -12.73 15.10
N VAL A 126 1.12 -13.20 14.49
CA VAL A 126 1.05 -13.51 13.06
C VAL A 126 1.03 -12.25 12.19
N VAL A 127 0.32 -11.21 12.62
CA VAL A 127 0.25 -9.93 11.90
C VAL A 127 1.47 -9.04 12.21
N GLY A 128 2.12 -9.26 13.37
CA GLY A 128 3.20 -8.44 13.91
C GLY A 128 4.62 -8.95 13.65
N GLY A 129 4.86 -10.25 13.48
CA GLY A 129 6.22 -10.76 13.21
C GLY A 129 6.71 -10.51 11.77
N PRO A 130 8.03 -10.49 11.48
CA PRO A 130 9.20 -10.14 12.27
C PRO A 130 9.60 -8.66 11.97
N TYR A 131 8.65 -7.73 12.08
CA TYR A 131 8.95 -6.32 11.82
C TYR A 131 9.02 -5.60 13.17
N PRO A 132 10.11 -4.88 13.47
CA PRO A 132 10.25 -4.23 14.76
C PRO A 132 9.10 -3.26 14.95
N ASP A 133 8.28 -3.53 15.96
CA ASP A 133 7.44 -2.50 16.52
C ASP A 133 8.40 -1.45 17.08
N ARG A 134 8.47 -0.27 16.47
CA ARG A 134 9.26 0.86 16.99
C ARG A 134 8.58 1.47 18.23
N SER A 135 8.17 0.62 19.16
CA SER A 135 7.43 1.00 20.36
C SER A 135 8.14 0.61 21.64
N ASP A 136 9.32 0.00 21.56
CA ASP A 136 10.20 -0.21 22.71
C ASP A 136 11.33 0.81 22.68
N GLY A 137 11.01 2.00 23.17
CA GLY A 137 11.93 3.09 23.45
C GLY A 137 11.36 3.88 24.61
N HIS A 138 11.51 3.34 25.82
CA HIS A 138 11.36 4.08 27.06
C HIS A 138 12.35 3.57 28.11
#